data_AF-A0A7V2VJ16-F1
#
_entry.id   AF-A0A7V2VJ16-F1
#
_cell.length_a   1.000
_cell.length_b   1.000
_cell.length_c   1.000
_cell.angle_alpha   90.00
_cell.angle_beta   90.00
_cell.angle_gamma   90.00
#
_symmetry.space_group_name_H-M   'P 1'
#
loop_
_entity.id
_entity.type
_entity.pdbx_description
1 polymer ?
#
loop_
_entity_poly.entity_id
_entity_poly.type
_entity_poly.pdbx_seq_one_letter_code
_entity_poly.pdbx_strand_id
1 'polypeptide(L)'
;MYIFKAAVVGAGTMGGEIAQVISYSGLPVILKDIDQEMLDRGMAKARSIYQRRVDKGKMSPGEMESKMDLITPTLTYDGFEDVDIVIEAVPEKMEIKKKVFQELDEVCPEQTIFASNTSALSISEMAAATKRPHKVIGMHFFNPASVMKLVEVIPGLDTSQETVDDVVMFAESLRKIPVVVQECPGFLVNRLLMPYLNEATKALEEGAATATEIDQAIVGWGMPMGPFTLMDMLGIDICAHVGEYLYSEYGERMSPAKLFAKLLEAGRLGEKVGKGFYDHPGGESEEVLQMIKDLQESGEVPTGTPFTVERLMFPLINEAALCVQENIASINDIDMAMIAGTGMTYQGERMGPLAIADRIGLDVVVETLEKLAEELGPRFRPSRPLKLRVRAGHLGVKTGKGFHEYA
;
A
#
# COMPACT_ATOMS: atom_id res chain seq x y z
N MET A 1 9.06 0.39 25.29
CA MET A 1 9.95 1.55 25.51
C MET A 1 9.39 2.82 24.88
N TYR A 2 9.77 4.00 25.42
CA TYR A 2 9.53 5.27 24.73
C TYR A 2 10.64 5.52 23.72
N ILE A 3 10.27 6.05 22.55
CA ILE A 3 11.20 6.38 21.47
C ILE A 3 11.52 7.87 21.53
N PHE A 4 12.77 8.20 21.86
CA PHE A 4 13.29 9.56 21.98
C PHE A 4 14.18 9.95 20.80
N LYS A 5 14.87 8.99 20.18
CA LYS A 5 15.71 9.22 19.00
C LYS A 5 15.51 8.13 17.96
N ALA A 6 15.31 8.54 16.71
CA ALA A 6 15.15 7.62 15.59
C ALA A 6 16.30 7.75 14.59
N ALA A 7 16.45 6.76 13.73
CA ALA A 7 17.23 6.85 12.51
C ALA A 7 16.42 6.36 11.31
N VAL A 8 16.74 6.88 10.13
CA VAL A 8 16.21 6.45 8.84
C VAL A 8 17.39 6.10 7.94
N VAL A 9 17.42 4.88 7.43
CA VAL A 9 18.50 4.40 6.55
C VAL A 9 17.98 4.29 5.13
N GLY A 10 18.57 5.06 4.22
CA GLY A 10 18.09 5.32 2.86
C GLY A 10 17.45 6.71 2.79
N ALA A 11 18.07 7.63 2.06
CA ALA A 11 17.63 9.03 1.90
C ALA A 11 16.94 9.29 0.57
N GLY A 12 16.39 8.24 -0.06
CA GLY A 12 15.47 8.38 -1.19
C GLY A 12 14.20 9.16 -0.80
N THR A 13 13.23 9.24 -1.72
CA THR A 13 12.00 10.02 -1.50
C THR A 13 11.29 9.63 -0.20
N MET A 14 11.09 8.32 0.05
CA MET A 14 10.43 7.84 1.26
C MET A 14 11.24 8.17 2.52
N GLY A 15 12.55 7.94 2.52
CA GLY A 15 13.39 8.21 3.67
C GLY A 15 13.39 9.67 4.10
N GLY A 16 13.49 10.59 3.14
CA GLY A 16 13.37 12.03 3.41
C GLY A 16 12.00 12.42 3.97
N GLU A 17 10.91 11.84 3.47
CA GLU A 17 9.57 12.10 4.02
C GLU A 17 9.37 11.48 5.42
N ILE A 18 9.90 10.27 5.67
CA ILE A 18 9.82 9.62 6.98
C ILE A 18 10.62 10.42 8.02
N ALA A 19 11.85 10.84 7.69
CA ALA A 19 12.65 11.71 8.55
C ALA A 19 11.91 13.03 8.85
N GLN A 20 11.25 13.62 7.85
CA GLN A 20 10.42 14.81 8.03
C GLN A 20 9.24 14.55 8.98
N VAL A 21 8.55 13.42 8.87
CA VAL A 21 7.43 13.06 9.77
C VAL A 21 7.89 12.93 11.22
N ILE A 22 9.06 12.33 11.43
CA ILE A 22 9.66 12.16 12.77
C ILE A 22 10.04 13.52 13.35
N SER A 23 10.81 14.33 12.61
CA SER A 23 11.24 15.64 13.09
C SER A 23 10.05 16.59 13.30
N TYR A 24 9.00 16.46 12.50
CA TYR A 24 7.77 17.25 12.65
C TYR A 24 7.10 16.99 14.00
N SER A 25 7.19 15.76 14.50
CA SER A 25 6.67 15.34 15.80
C SER A 25 7.58 15.79 16.96
N GLY A 26 8.73 16.40 16.66
CA GLY A 26 9.65 16.97 17.64
C GLY A 26 10.73 16.01 18.11
N LEU A 27 10.93 14.90 17.40
CA LEU A 27 11.95 13.92 17.73
C LEU A 27 13.20 14.12 16.87
N PRO A 28 14.42 14.04 17.44
CA PRO A 28 15.65 13.97 16.67
C PRO A 28 15.68 12.72 15.80
N VAL A 29 16.15 12.88 14.56
CA VAL A 29 16.27 11.80 13.59
C VAL A 29 17.59 11.89 12.84
N ILE A 30 18.28 10.76 12.73
CA ILE A 30 19.44 10.62 11.86
C ILE A 30 18.96 10.16 10.49
N LEU A 31 19.32 10.86 9.42
CA LEU A 31 19.08 10.42 8.04
C LEU A 31 20.39 9.95 7.44
N LYS A 32 20.49 8.66 7.15
CA LYS A 32 21.71 8.03 6.63
C LYS A 32 21.52 7.56 5.21
N ASP A 33 22.48 7.82 4.33
CA ASP A 33 22.62 7.18 3.02
C ASP A 33 24.09 6.83 2.75
N ILE A 34 24.36 5.99 1.77
CA ILE A 34 25.74 5.75 1.31
C ILE A 34 26.19 6.78 0.27
N ASP A 35 25.23 7.50 -0.32
CA ASP A 35 25.44 8.44 -1.41
C ASP A 35 25.04 9.87 -1.00
N GLN A 36 25.97 10.82 -1.19
CA GLN A 36 25.75 12.23 -0.82
C GLN A 36 24.62 12.87 -1.61
N GLU A 37 24.45 12.52 -2.90
CA GLU A 37 23.39 13.08 -3.72
C GLU A 37 22.01 12.58 -3.29
N MET A 38 21.90 11.32 -2.83
CA MET A 38 20.68 10.80 -2.22
C MET A 38 20.40 11.49 -0.89
N LEU A 39 21.41 11.68 -0.06
CA LEU A 39 21.28 12.39 1.22
C LEU A 39 20.78 13.83 1.03
N ASP A 40 21.38 14.56 0.09
CA ASP A 40 20.97 15.91 -0.28
C ASP A 40 19.54 15.95 -0.83
N ARG A 41 19.15 14.96 -1.65
CA ARG A 41 17.78 14.81 -2.14
C ARG A 41 16.78 14.56 -1.01
N GLY A 42 17.09 13.69 -0.06
CA GLY A 42 16.25 13.43 1.12
C GLY A 42 16.07 14.69 1.97
N MET A 43 17.15 15.42 2.23
CA MET A 43 17.12 16.68 2.98
C MET A 43 16.32 17.77 2.24
N ALA A 44 16.52 17.91 0.93
CA ALA A 44 15.77 18.85 0.09
C ALA A 44 14.28 18.52 0.07
N LYS A 45 13.94 17.23 0.01
CA LYS A 45 12.56 16.75 0.05
C LYS A 45 11.90 17.10 1.39
N ALA A 46 12.56 16.82 2.52
CA ALA A 46 12.08 17.21 3.85
C ALA A 46 11.84 18.73 3.96
N ARG A 47 12.83 19.53 3.54
CA ARG A 47 12.74 21.00 3.53
C ARG A 47 11.58 21.50 2.65
N SER A 48 11.37 20.90 1.48
CA SER A 48 10.27 21.29 0.57
C SER A 48 8.89 21.06 1.18
N ILE A 49 8.73 20.02 2.01
CA ILE A 49 7.47 19.75 2.71
C ILE A 49 7.21 20.84 3.75
N TYR A 50 8.21 21.21 4.54
CA TYR A 50 8.09 22.30 5.49
C TYR A 50 7.85 23.65 4.82
N GLN A 51 8.59 23.95 3.76
CA GLN A 51 8.43 25.21 3.01
C GLN A 51 6.99 25.36 2.50
N ARG A 52 6.39 24.30 1.95
CA ARG A 52 4.98 24.31 1.54
C ARG A 52 4.00 24.59 2.69
N ARG A 53 4.36 24.28 3.94
CA ARG A 53 3.54 24.65 5.11
C ARG A 53 3.73 26.12 5.48
N VAL A 54 4.95 26.64 5.39
CA VAL A 54 5.26 28.07 5.57
C VAL A 54 4.52 28.91 4.54
N ASP A 55 4.59 28.53 3.26
CA ASP A 55 3.93 29.23 2.15
C ASP A 55 2.41 29.25 2.33
N LYS A 56 1.83 28.20 2.94
CA LYS A 56 0.40 28.10 3.27
C LYS A 56 0.03 28.77 4.60
N GLY A 57 0.96 29.44 5.27
CA GLY A 57 0.73 30.10 6.57
C GLY A 57 0.44 29.13 7.73
N LYS A 58 0.78 27.84 7.59
CA LYS A 58 0.53 26.79 8.59
C LYS A 58 1.73 26.52 9.52
N MET A 59 2.82 27.28 9.35
CA MET A 59 4.10 27.14 10.05
C MET A 59 4.90 28.44 9.90
N SER A 60 5.68 28.84 10.90
CA SER A 60 6.59 29.98 10.77
C SER A 60 7.96 29.55 10.20
N PRO A 61 8.72 30.44 9.55
CA PRO A 61 10.08 30.11 9.09
C PRO A 61 11.01 29.64 10.22
N GLY A 62 10.91 30.24 11.42
CA GLY A 62 11.72 29.82 12.58
C GLY A 62 11.35 28.43 13.11
N GLU A 63 10.05 28.09 13.09
CA GLU A 63 9.60 26.73 13.42
C GLU A 63 10.10 25.71 12.39
N MET A 64 10.09 26.05 11.10
CA MET A 64 10.65 25.21 10.06
C MET A 64 12.14 24.90 10.30
N GLU A 65 12.97 25.91 10.54
CA GLU A 65 14.40 25.68 10.79
C GLU A 65 14.61 24.85 12.06
N SER A 66 13.88 25.14 13.14
CA SER A 66 13.95 24.34 14.39
C SER A 66 13.61 22.86 14.17
N LYS A 67 12.71 22.55 13.22
CA LYS A 67 12.33 21.18 12.85
C LYS A 67 13.31 20.54 11.87
N MET A 68 13.95 21.33 11.02
CA MET A 68 15.04 20.86 10.14
C MET A 68 16.30 20.54 10.94
N ASP A 69 16.61 21.31 11.99
CA ASP A 69 17.77 21.10 12.87
C ASP A 69 17.70 19.77 13.65
N LEU A 70 16.51 19.17 13.76
CA LEU A 70 16.32 17.83 14.32
C LEU A 70 16.74 16.71 13.36
N ILE A 71 16.97 17.00 12.08
CA ILE A 71 17.41 16.01 11.08
C ILE A 71 18.92 16.11 10.95
N THR A 72 19.63 15.06 11.39
CA THR A 72 21.09 14.95 11.25
C THR A 72 21.44 14.08 10.04
N PRO A 73 21.90 14.66 8.92
CA PRO A 73 22.35 13.88 7.76
C PRO A 73 23.72 13.26 8.01
N THR A 74 23.92 12.01 7.61
CA THR A 74 25.22 11.32 7.72
C THR A 74 25.44 10.30 6.59
N LEU A 75 26.70 10.03 6.26
CA LEU A 75 27.10 8.96 5.34
C LEU A 75 27.54 7.67 6.05
N THR A 76 27.72 7.75 7.36
CA THR A 76 28.25 6.68 8.23
C THR A 76 27.20 6.28 9.26
N TYR A 77 27.52 5.31 10.12
CA TYR A 77 26.68 4.94 11.27
C TYR A 77 27.02 5.74 12.54
N ASP A 78 27.71 6.87 12.42
CA ASP A 78 28.03 7.72 13.57
C ASP A 78 26.72 8.27 14.20
N GLY A 79 26.58 8.15 15.52
CA GLY A 79 25.41 8.58 16.27
C GLY A 79 24.29 7.54 16.40
N PHE A 80 24.51 6.29 15.98
CA PHE A 80 23.56 5.18 16.12
C PHE A 80 23.63 4.49 17.49
N GLU A 81 24.63 4.81 18.32
CA GLU A 81 24.88 4.22 19.64
C GLU A 81 23.81 4.54 20.71
N ASP A 82 22.92 5.49 20.45
CA ASP A 82 21.83 5.95 21.33
C ASP A 82 20.48 6.03 20.60
N VAL A 83 20.35 5.36 19.45
CA VAL A 83 19.09 5.31 18.68
C VAL A 83 18.16 4.25 19.25
N ASP A 84 16.89 4.62 19.46
CA ASP A 84 15.85 3.71 19.98
C ASP A 84 15.20 2.88 18.87
N ILE A 85 15.05 3.46 17.67
CA ILE A 85 14.48 2.80 16.49
C ILE A 85 15.18 3.23 15.20
N VAL A 86 15.44 2.27 14.33
CA VAL A 86 15.92 2.50 12.96
C VAL A 86 14.82 2.11 11.99
N ILE A 87 14.49 2.97 11.03
CA ILE A 87 13.55 2.70 9.93
C ILE A 87 14.36 2.58 8.63
N GLU A 88 14.44 1.36 8.10
CA GLU A 88 15.09 1.07 6.83
C GLU A 88 14.15 1.41 5.65
N ALA A 89 14.65 2.22 4.71
CA ALA A 89 13.99 2.68 3.49
C ALA A 89 14.96 2.66 2.29
N VAL A 90 15.80 1.63 2.21
CA VAL A 90 16.74 1.35 1.11
C VAL A 90 16.03 0.61 -0.05
N PRO A 91 16.69 0.41 -1.21
CA PRO A 91 16.07 -0.26 -2.36
C PRO A 91 15.45 -1.61 -2.03
N GLU A 92 14.36 -1.95 -2.73
CA GLU A 92 13.52 -3.12 -2.50
C GLU A 92 14.19 -4.43 -3.00
N LYS A 93 15.31 -4.80 -2.35
CA LYS A 93 16.07 -6.03 -2.62
C LYS A 93 16.46 -6.69 -1.31
N MET A 94 16.05 -7.95 -1.13
CA MET A 94 16.27 -8.71 0.10
C MET A 94 17.75 -8.73 0.54
N GLU A 95 18.68 -8.97 -0.38
CA GLU A 95 20.13 -8.98 -0.09
C GLU A 95 20.64 -7.64 0.44
N ILE A 96 20.14 -6.52 -0.08
CA ILE A 96 20.53 -5.18 0.40
C ILE A 96 19.97 -4.95 1.79
N LYS A 97 18.69 -5.26 2.02
CA LYS A 97 18.05 -5.07 3.32
C LYS A 97 18.70 -5.94 4.41
N LYS A 98 18.95 -7.23 4.15
CA LYS A 98 19.68 -8.11 5.09
C LYS A 98 21.05 -7.55 5.46
N LYS A 99 21.80 -7.05 4.48
CA LYS A 99 23.11 -6.44 4.72
C LYS A 99 22.99 -5.20 5.63
N VAL A 100 22.02 -4.33 5.37
CA VAL A 100 21.76 -3.16 6.23
C VAL A 100 21.42 -3.58 7.65
N PHE A 101 20.53 -4.57 7.82
CA PHE A 101 20.14 -5.06 9.14
C PHE A 101 21.31 -5.71 9.90
N GLN A 102 22.22 -6.39 9.20
CA GLN A 102 23.46 -6.91 9.80
C GLN A 102 24.39 -5.80 10.27
N GLU A 103 24.62 -4.76 9.44
CA GLU A 103 25.42 -3.60 9.82
C GLU A 103 24.81 -2.87 11.03
N LEU A 104 23.49 -2.71 11.05
CA LEU A 104 22.76 -2.12 12.18
C LEU A 104 22.89 -2.94 13.46
N ASP A 105 22.84 -4.27 13.36
CA ASP A 105 22.99 -5.18 14.51
C ASP A 105 24.38 -5.09 15.17
N GLU A 106 25.40 -4.66 14.43
CA GLU A 106 26.75 -4.44 14.96
C GLU A 106 26.92 -3.09 15.65
N VAL A 107 26.27 -2.03 15.15
CA VAL A 107 26.48 -0.65 15.63
C VAL A 107 25.44 -0.17 16.63
N CYS A 108 24.22 -0.72 16.61
CA CYS A 108 23.14 -0.30 17.49
C CYS A 108 23.11 -1.09 18.81
N PRO A 109 22.74 -0.43 19.93
CA PRO A 109 22.47 -1.10 21.22
C PRO A 109 21.46 -2.24 21.10
N GLU A 110 21.55 -3.25 21.98
CA GLU A 110 20.71 -4.46 21.94
C GLU A 110 19.20 -4.15 21.98
N GLN A 111 18.79 -3.07 22.67
CA GLN A 111 17.40 -2.68 22.80
C GLN A 111 16.80 -2.00 21.55
N THR A 112 17.62 -1.55 20.60
CA THR A 112 17.18 -0.79 19.43
C THR A 112 16.26 -1.64 18.54
N ILE A 113 15.10 -1.08 18.17
CA ILE A 113 14.15 -1.69 17.25
C ILE A 113 14.61 -1.45 15.80
N PHE A 114 14.57 -2.48 14.96
CA PHE A 114 14.80 -2.35 13.52
C PHE A 114 13.49 -2.53 12.76
N ALA A 115 13.01 -1.44 12.20
CA ALA A 115 11.81 -1.40 11.38
C ALA A 115 12.17 -1.36 9.89
N SER A 116 11.49 -2.14 9.04
CA SER A 116 11.61 -2.02 7.57
C SER A 116 10.37 -1.33 6.98
N ASN A 117 10.59 -0.36 6.09
CA ASN A 117 9.56 0.25 5.25
C ASN A 117 9.35 -0.51 3.92
N THR A 118 9.73 -1.80 3.85
CA THR A 118 9.39 -2.65 2.71
C THR A 118 7.88 -2.63 2.43
N SER A 119 7.48 -2.83 1.17
CA SER A 119 6.07 -2.90 0.77
C SER A 119 5.59 -4.33 0.50
N ALA A 120 6.52 -5.30 0.47
CA ALA A 120 6.22 -6.66 0.05
C ALA A 120 7.17 -7.75 0.59
N LEU A 121 8.42 -7.40 0.93
CA LEU A 121 9.43 -8.39 1.32
C LEU A 121 9.20 -8.93 2.73
N SER A 122 9.65 -10.16 2.97
CA SER A 122 9.50 -10.83 4.27
C SER A 122 10.28 -10.14 5.38
N ILE A 123 9.55 -9.71 6.42
CA ILE A 123 10.09 -9.24 7.70
C ILE A 123 10.85 -10.36 8.41
N SER A 124 10.30 -11.58 8.43
CA SER A 124 10.95 -12.73 9.05
C SER A 124 12.28 -13.08 8.39
N GLU A 125 12.35 -13.01 7.06
CA GLU A 125 13.58 -13.30 6.33
C GLU A 125 14.66 -12.24 6.59
N MET A 126 14.27 -10.97 6.73
CA MET A 126 15.19 -9.90 7.16
C MET A 126 15.63 -10.07 8.61
N ALA A 127 14.70 -10.43 9.50
CA ALA A 127 14.96 -10.63 10.93
C ALA A 127 16.00 -11.73 11.19
N ALA A 128 15.95 -12.81 10.41
CA ALA A 128 16.89 -13.93 10.47
C ALA A 128 18.35 -13.55 10.17
N ALA A 129 18.60 -12.39 9.56
CA ALA A 129 19.94 -11.87 9.33
C ALA A 129 20.54 -11.17 10.57
N THR A 130 19.77 -11.02 11.66
CA THR A 130 20.17 -10.33 12.88
C THR A 130 20.25 -11.28 14.08
N LYS A 131 20.92 -10.84 15.16
CA LYS A 131 20.94 -11.51 16.46
C LYS A 131 19.75 -11.12 17.35
N ARG A 132 18.87 -10.24 16.88
CA ARG A 132 17.72 -9.68 17.61
C ARG A 132 16.40 -9.78 16.83
N PRO A 133 16.02 -10.94 16.28
CA PRO A 133 14.82 -11.05 15.44
C PRO A 133 13.54 -10.60 16.17
N HIS A 134 13.50 -10.73 17.49
CA HIS A 134 12.41 -10.24 18.34
C HIS A 134 12.24 -8.72 18.41
N LYS A 135 13.23 -7.94 17.98
CA LYS A 135 13.23 -6.47 17.85
C LYS A 135 13.17 -6.01 16.38
N VAL A 136 12.97 -6.92 15.43
CA VAL A 136 12.78 -6.62 14.01
C VAL A 136 11.29 -6.62 13.68
N ILE A 137 10.82 -5.64 12.91
CA ILE A 137 9.40 -5.46 12.56
C ILE A 137 9.23 -4.72 11.22
N GLY A 138 8.09 -4.84 10.56
CA GLY A 138 7.71 -3.97 9.46
C GLY A 138 7.02 -2.70 9.97
N MET A 139 7.35 -1.57 9.37
CA MET A 139 6.68 -0.28 9.59
C MET A 139 6.50 0.39 8.23
N HIS A 140 5.48 -0.06 7.51
CA HIS A 140 5.23 0.32 6.11
C HIS A 140 4.42 1.62 6.04
N PHE A 141 5.08 2.69 5.59
CA PHE A 141 4.47 4.00 5.32
C PHE A 141 3.96 4.07 3.89
N PHE A 142 2.84 4.76 3.71
CA PHE A 142 2.22 4.97 2.40
C PHE A 142 2.70 6.28 1.77
N ASN A 143 3.05 6.24 0.48
CA ASN A 143 3.49 7.42 -0.26
C ASN A 143 2.30 8.34 -0.61
N PRO A 144 2.39 9.67 -0.40
CA PRO A 144 3.45 10.40 0.31
C PRO A 144 3.37 10.24 1.84
N ALA A 145 4.47 9.81 2.46
CA ALA A 145 4.51 9.52 3.89
C ALA A 145 4.21 10.76 4.75
N SER A 146 4.45 11.97 4.27
CA SER A 146 4.10 13.22 4.97
C SER A 146 2.59 13.52 5.00
N VAL A 147 1.80 12.91 4.12
CA VAL A 147 0.37 13.16 3.94
C VAL A 147 -0.46 11.98 4.43
N MET A 148 -0.10 10.77 4.01
CA MET A 148 -0.85 9.56 4.31
C MET A 148 -0.84 9.25 5.79
N LYS A 149 -2.00 8.83 6.32
CA LYS A 149 -2.17 8.60 7.77
C LYS A 149 -1.88 7.17 8.19
N LEU A 150 -2.12 6.21 7.32
CA LEU A 150 -1.89 4.80 7.59
C LEU A 150 -0.39 4.49 7.74
N VAL A 151 -0.09 3.62 8.71
CA VAL A 151 1.14 2.84 8.77
C VAL A 151 0.74 1.40 9.03
N GLU A 152 1.18 0.46 8.21
CA GLU A 152 1.04 -0.97 8.51
C GLU A 152 2.21 -1.37 9.43
N VAL A 153 1.89 -2.02 10.55
CA VAL A 153 2.85 -2.55 11.51
C VAL A 153 2.85 -4.08 11.36
N ILE A 154 3.97 -4.63 10.89
CA ILE A 154 4.04 -6.03 10.44
C ILE A 154 4.98 -6.84 11.32
N PRO A 155 4.49 -7.52 12.37
CA PRO A 155 5.32 -8.48 13.10
C PRO A 155 5.76 -9.62 12.17
N GLY A 156 7.07 -9.90 12.18
CA GLY A 156 7.59 -11.16 11.70
C GLY A 156 7.36 -12.27 12.72
N LEU A 157 7.74 -13.51 12.37
CA LEU A 157 7.49 -14.71 13.17
C LEU A 157 8.04 -14.64 14.59
N ASP A 158 9.21 -14.01 14.77
CA ASP A 158 9.90 -13.91 16.06
C ASP A 158 9.69 -12.57 16.77
N THR A 159 9.00 -11.61 16.13
CA THR A 159 8.79 -10.26 16.69
C THR A 159 8.06 -10.33 18.02
N SER A 160 8.61 -9.70 19.05
CA SER A 160 7.99 -9.69 20.38
C SER A 160 6.76 -8.78 20.42
N GLN A 161 5.77 -9.13 21.25
CA GLN A 161 4.61 -8.27 21.48
C GLN A 161 5.02 -6.89 22.02
N GLU A 162 6.08 -6.81 22.84
CA GLU A 162 6.64 -5.54 23.33
C GLU A 162 7.08 -4.65 22.15
N THR A 163 7.78 -5.20 21.15
CA THR A 163 8.17 -4.45 19.95
C THR A 163 6.97 -3.98 19.14
N VAL A 164 5.91 -4.80 19.03
CA VAL A 164 4.67 -4.38 18.36
C VAL A 164 4.04 -3.20 19.10
N ASP A 165 3.88 -3.31 20.42
CA ASP A 165 3.27 -2.26 21.24
C ASP A 165 4.08 -0.95 21.15
N ASP A 166 5.41 -1.04 21.20
CA ASP A 166 6.32 0.10 21.10
C ASP A 166 6.22 0.81 19.76
N VAL A 167 6.17 0.06 18.65
CA VAL A 167 6.04 0.63 17.31
C VAL A 167 4.65 1.20 17.05
N VAL A 168 3.60 0.57 17.59
CA VAL A 168 2.23 1.11 17.55
C VAL A 168 2.19 2.46 18.28
N MET A 169 2.68 2.52 19.52
CA MET A 169 2.74 3.76 20.29
C MET A 169 3.58 4.84 19.59
N PHE A 170 4.69 4.43 18.97
CA PHE A 170 5.52 5.35 18.20
C PHE A 170 4.77 5.89 16.97
N ALA A 171 4.12 5.05 16.17
CA ALA A 171 3.34 5.49 15.02
C ALA A 171 2.24 6.48 15.43
N GLU A 172 1.54 6.22 16.53
CA GLU A 172 0.54 7.15 17.09
C GLU A 172 1.17 8.49 17.50
N SER A 173 2.35 8.49 18.12
CA SER A 173 3.10 9.71 18.46
C SER A 173 3.45 10.56 17.23
N LEU A 174 3.63 9.90 16.08
CA LEU A 174 3.83 10.54 14.78
C LEU A 174 2.52 11.04 14.13
N ARG A 175 1.39 10.92 14.83
CA ARG A 175 0.03 11.22 14.34
C ARG A 175 -0.34 10.39 13.11
N LYS A 176 0.13 9.14 13.10
CA LYS A 176 -0.28 8.07 12.17
C LYS A 176 -1.36 7.21 12.80
N ILE A 177 -2.01 6.42 11.95
CA ILE A 177 -2.98 5.40 12.31
C ILE A 177 -2.26 4.07 12.06
N PRO A 178 -1.67 3.44 13.09
CA PRO A 178 -1.10 2.12 12.94
C PRO A 178 -2.20 1.09 12.75
N VAL A 179 -1.97 0.14 11.88
CA VAL A 179 -2.77 -1.08 11.75
C VAL A 179 -1.82 -2.27 11.84
N VAL A 180 -2.05 -3.18 12.79
CA VAL A 180 -1.24 -4.38 12.94
C VAL A 180 -1.68 -5.41 11.92
N VAL A 181 -0.75 -5.85 11.07
CA VAL A 181 -0.99 -6.75 9.94
C VAL A 181 -0.03 -7.92 10.05
N GLN A 182 -0.53 -9.15 10.05
CA GLN A 182 0.32 -10.33 9.99
C GLN A 182 1.12 -10.35 8.69
N GLU A 183 2.36 -10.81 8.77
CA GLU A 183 3.22 -10.93 7.61
C GLU A 183 2.59 -11.83 6.53
N CYS A 184 2.34 -11.25 5.36
CA CYS A 184 2.01 -11.97 4.15
C CYS A 184 2.43 -11.15 2.92
N PRO A 185 2.57 -11.78 1.73
CA PRO A 185 2.88 -11.07 0.50
C PRO A 185 1.90 -9.93 0.22
N GLY A 186 2.42 -8.71 0.11
CA GLY A 186 1.65 -7.46 -0.08
C GLY A 186 0.92 -6.94 1.16
N PHE A 187 1.18 -7.52 2.33
CA PHE A 187 0.56 -7.18 3.61
C PHE A 187 -0.96 -7.08 3.48
N LEU A 188 -1.54 -5.90 3.75
CA LEU A 188 -2.98 -5.72 3.72
C LEU A 188 -3.42 -4.85 2.54
N VAL A 189 -3.04 -3.57 2.49
CA VAL A 189 -3.58 -2.65 1.47
C VAL A 189 -3.17 -3.07 0.06
N ASN A 190 -1.90 -3.40 -0.20
CA ASN A 190 -1.46 -3.79 -1.54
C ASN A 190 -2.10 -5.10 -1.98
N ARG A 191 -2.22 -6.07 -1.06
CA ARG A 191 -2.91 -7.34 -1.28
C ARG A 191 -4.38 -7.13 -1.69
N LEU A 192 -5.10 -6.21 -1.04
CA LEU A 192 -6.49 -5.89 -1.35
C LEU A 192 -6.64 -5.08 -2.64
N LEU A 193 -5.72 -4.14 -2.88
CA LEU A 193 -5.79 -3.23 -4.01
C LEU A 193 -5.48 -3.92 -5.34
N MET A 194 -4.61 -4.95 -5.34
CA MET A 194 -4.22 -5.56 -6.60
C MET A 194 -5.33 -6.30 -7.36
N PRO A 195 -6.19 -7.12 -6.73
CA PRO A 195 -7.34 -7.70 -7.44
C PRO A 195 -8.22 -6.64 -8.12
N TYR A 196 -8.38 -5.47 -7.49
CA TYR A 196 -9.14 -4.35 -8.05
C TYR A 196 -8.43 -3.69 -9.24
N LEU A 197 -7.15 -3.32 -9.10
CA LEU A 197 -6.39 -2.68 -10.19
C LEU A 197 -6.21 -3.63 -11.38
N ASN A 198 -5.93 -4.90 -11.10
CA ASN A 198 -5.77 -5.91 -12.12
C ASN A 198 -7.08 -6.17 -12.88
N GLU A 199 -8.22 -6.22 -12.17
CA GLU A 199 -9.51 -6.40 -12.84
C GLU A 199 -9.94 -5.15 -13.62
N ALA A 200 -9.57 -3.94 -13.18
CA ALA A 200 -9.75 -2.74 -13.99
C ALA A 200 -8.99 -2.85 -15.32
N THR A 201 -7.72 -3.26 -15.28
CA THR A 201 -6.91 -3.48 -16.49
C THR A 201 -7.48 -4.60 -17.37
N LYS A 202 -8.00 -5.69 -16.78
CA LYS A 202 -8.70 -6.75 -17.52
C LYS A 202 -9.98 -6.23 -18.19
N ALA A 203 -10.80 -5.46 -17.49
CA ALA A 203 -12.00 -4.86 -18.07
C ALA A 203 -11.67 -3.94 -19.25
N LEU A 204 -10.56 -3.19 -19.17
CA LEU A 204 -10.09 -2.34 -20.25
C LEU A 204 -9.59 -3.14 -21.46
N GLU A 205 -8.72 -4.15 -21.25
CA GLU A 205 -8.20 -4.96 -22.37
C GLU A 205 -9.28 -5.81 -23.06
N GLU A 206 -10.32 -6.20 -22.32
CA GLU A 206 -11.49 -6.91 -22.85
C GLU A 206 -12.51 -5.98 -23.56
N GLY A 207 -12.29 -4.66 -23.52
CA GLY A 207 -13.14 -3.67 -24.17
C GLY A 207 -14.48 -3.45 -23.49
N ALA A 208 -14.56 -3.64 -22.17
CA ALA A 208 -15.81 -3.53 -21.41
C ALA A 208 -16.30 -2.07 -21.27
N ALA A 209 -15.36 -1.13 -21.14
CA ALA A 209 -15.58 0.31 -21.09
C ALA A 209 -14.25 1.03 -21.38
N THR A 210 -14.27 2.33 -21.67
CA THR A 210 -13.02 3.09 -21.84
C THR A 210 -12.33 3.35 -20.50
N ALA A 211 -11.03 3.67 -20.54
CA ALA A 211 -10.28 4.01 -19.33
C ALA A 211 -10.94 5.17 -18.56
N THR A 212 -11.41 6.20 -19.29
CA THR A 212 -12.11 7.36 -18.69
C THR A 212 -13.43 6.96 -18.03
N GLU A 213 -14.23 6.11 -18.69
CA GLU A 213 -15.51 5.64 -18.15
C GLU A 213 -15.31 4.83 -16.86
N ILE A 214 -14.32 3.93 -16.85
CA ILE A 214 -13.97 3.13 -15.67
C ILE A 214 -13.50 4.03 -14.52
N ASP A 215 -12.59 4.96 -14.78
CA ASP A 215 -12.10 5.90 -13.76
C ASP A 215 -13.24 6.73 -13.16
N GLN A 216 -14.13 7.27 -14.00
CA GLN A 216 -15.30 8.03 -13.54
C GLN A 216 -16.28 7.17 -12.74
N ALA A 217 -16.53 5.93 -13.15
CA ALA A 217 -17.44 5.03 -12.46
C ALA A 217 -16.93 4.68 -11.06
N ILE A 218 -15.63 4.42 -10.91
CA ILE A 218 -15.02 4.12 -9.61
C ILE A 218 -14.99 5.37 -8.69
N VAL A 219 -14.74 6.55 -9.25
CA VAL A 219 -14.87 7.80 -8.48
C VAL A 219 -16.31 8.04 -8.04
N GLY A 220 -17.28 7.80 -8.92
CA GLY A 220 -18.71 7.90 -8.60
C GLY A 220 -19.17 6.90 -7.53
N TRP A 221 -18.52 5.74 -7.44
CA TRP A 221 -18.80 4.74 -6.42
C TRP A 221 -18.25 5.13 -5.04
N GLY A 222 -17.09 5.79 -5.00
CA GLY A 222 -16.56 6.39 -3.77
C GLY A 222 -15.05 6.28 -3.57
N MET A 223 -14.27 5.84 -4.56
CA MET A 223 -12.80 5.97 -4.50
C MET A 223 -12.39 7.42 -4.81
N PRO A 224 -11.34 7.97 -4.19
CA PRO A 224 -10.92 9.35 -4.44
C PRO A 224 -10.30 9.56 -5.83
N MET A 225 -9.88 8.48 -6.48
CA MET A 225 -9.21 8.48 -7.78
C MET A 225 -9.54 7.18 -8.51
N GLY A 226 -9.68 7.25 -9.84
CA GLY A 226 -9.88 6.08 -10.69
C GLY A 226 -8.65 5.18 -10.75
N PRO A 227 -8.81 3.88 -11.08
CA PRO A 227 -7.71 2.91 -11.09
C PRO A 227 -6.57 3.29 -12.04
N PHE A 228 -6.88 3.83 -13.22
CA PHE A 228 -5.85 4.14 -14.23
C PHE A 228 -5.09 5.41 -13.87
N THR A 229 -5.79 6.46 -13.42
CA THR A 229 -5.15 7.67 -12.88
C THR A 229 -4.25 7.32 -11.69
N LEU A 230 -4.71 6.43 -10.80
CA LEU A 230 -3.92 5.96 -9.66
C LEU A 230 -2.65 5.22 -10.11
N MET A 231 -2.75 4.28 -11.05
CA MET A 231 -1.59 3.54 -11.56
C MET A 231 -0.60 4.44 -12.31
N ASP A 232 -1.07 5.44 -13.05
CA ASP A 232 -0.21 6.41 -13.72
C ASP A 232 0.55 7.30 -12.73
N MET A 233 -0.11 7.70 -11.63
CA MET A 233 0.53 8.47 -10.56
C MET A 233 1.55 7.64 -9.77
N LEU A 234 1.23 6.38 -9.46
CA LEU A 234 2.13 5.48 -8.73
C LEU A 234 3.33 5.03 -9.59
N GLY A 235 3.09 4.81 -10.87
CA GLY A 235 4.02 4.21 -11.82
C GLY A 235 3.64 2.78 -12.16
N ILE A 236 3.43 2.52 -13.45
CA ILE A 236 2.95 1.21 -13.96
C ILE A 236 3.98 0.10 -13.74
N ASP A 237 5.28 0.42 -13.84
CA ASP A 237 6.37 -0.50 -13.52
C ASP A 237 6.37 -0.94 -12.06
N ILE A 238 6.04 -0.04 -11.13
CA ILE A 238 5.92 -0.39 -9.72
C ILE A 238 4.70 -1.29 -9.51
N CYS A 239 3.56 -0.93 -10.11
CA CYS A 239 2.33 -1.73 -10.01
C CYS A 239 2.53 -3.14 -10.60
N ALA A 240 3.17 -3.25 -11.76
CA ALA A 240 3.46 -4.53 -12.40
C ALA A 240 4.44 -5.37 -11.57
N HIS A 241 5.49 -4.76 -11.01
CA HIS A 241 6.44 -5.47 -10.14
C HIS A 241 5.76 -6.05 -8.89
N VAL A 242 4.90 -5.26 -8.23
CA VAL A 242 4.09 -5.74 -7.10
C VAL A 242 3.13 -6.85 -7.55
N GLY A 243 2.47 -6.68 -8.69
CA GLY A 243 1.57 -7.69 -9.27
C GLY A 243 2.27 -9.02 -9.56
N GLU A 244 3.48 -8.99 -10.14
CA GLU A 244 4.30 -10.17 -10.40
C GLU A 244 4.71 -10.90 -9.12
N TYR A 245 5.12 -10.15 -8.08
CA TYR A 245 5.45 -10.73 -6.78
C TYR A 245 4.23 -11.38 -6.11
N LEU A 246 3.08 -10.71 -6.14
CA LEU A 246 1.85 -11.29 -5.60
C LEU A 246 1.40 -12.51 -6.40
N TYR A 247 1.60 -12.51 -7.73
CA TYR A 247 1.34 -13.67 -8.56
C TYR A 247 2.27 -14.85 -8.23
N SER A 248 3.56 -14.62 -7.97
CA SER A 248 4.47 -15.71 -7.59
C SER A 248 4.07 -16.38 -6.27
N GLU A 249 3.39 -15.65 -5.38
CA GLU A 249 2.99 -16.14 -4.06
C GLU A 249 1.56 -16.69 -4.02
N TYR A 250 0.61 -16.07 -4.73
CA TYR A 250 -0.81 -16.45 -4.71
C TYR A 250 -1.28 -17.20 -5.96
N GLY A 251 -0.43 -17.31 -6.99
CA GLY A 251 -0.70 -18.01 -8.23
C GLY A 251 -1.84 -17.42 -9.04
N GLU A 252 -2.55 -18.28 -9.78
CA GLU A 252 -3.61 -17.92 -10.74
C GLU A 252 -4.67 -16.93 -10.23
N ARG A 253 -4.94 -16.91 -8.91
CA ARG A 253 -5.88 -15.94 -8.31
C ARG A 253 -5.45 -14.49 -8.57
N MET A 254 -4.15 -14.23 -8.69
CA MET A 254 -3.57 -12.91 -8.92
C MET A 254 -2.85 -12.82 -10.28
N SER A 255 -3.25 -13.62 -11.27
CA SER A 255 -2.66 -13.57 -12.62
C SER A 255 -2.76 -12.16 -13.21
N PRO A 256 -1.64 -11.54 -13.65
CA PRO A 256 -1.66 -10.20 -14.19
C PRO A 256 -2.45 -10.09 -15.49
N ALA A 257 -3.01 -8.92 -15.76
CA ALA A 257 -3.58 -8.55 -17.05
C ALA A 257 -2.48 -8.47 -18.12
N LYS A 258 -2.81 -8.83 -19.37
CA LYS A 258 -1.82 -8.88 -20.46
C LYS A 258 -1.37 -7.49 -20.89
N LEU A 259 -2.25 -6.49 -20.76
CA LEU A 259 -1.98 -5.10 -21.09
C LEU A 259 -0.81 -4.51 -20.28
N PHE A 260 -0.55 -4.98 -19.05
CA PHE A 260 0.62 -4.52 -18.28
C PHE A 260 1.93 -4.78 -19.04
N ALA A 261 2.11 -5.97 -19.61
CA ALA A 261 3.31 -6.29 -20.36
C ALA A 261 3.49 -5.37 -21.58
N LYS A 262 2.40 -5.09 -22.31
CA LYS A 262 2.42 -4.17 -23.47
C LYS A 262 2.80 -2.74 -23.09
N LEU A 263 2.27 -2.24 -21.98
CA LEU A 263 2.58 -0.90 -21.47
C LEU A 263 4.06 -0.79 -21.08
N LEU A 264 4.61 -1.81 -20.41
CA LEU A 264 6.02 -1.85 -20.04
C LEU A 264 6.95 -1.93 -21.26
N GLU A 265 6.62 -2.79 -22.23
CA GLU A 265 7.36 -2.92 -23.49
C GLU A 265 7.41 -1.59 -24.26
N ALA A 266 6.33 -0.80 -24.22
CA ALA A 266 6.24 0.51 -24.85
C ALA A 266 6.82 1.67 -23.99
N GLY A 267 7.36 1.36 -22.81
CA GLY A 267 7.90 2.35 -21.88
C GLY A 267 6.87 3.36 -21.37
N ARG A 268 5.60 2.94 -21.26
CA ARG A 268 4.50 3.75 -20.71
C ARG A 268 4.43 3.52 -19.20
N LEU A 269 5.16 4.34 -18.45
CA LEU A 269 5.39 4.17 -17.00
C LEU A 269 4.56 5.09 -16.11
N GLY A 270 3.62 5.84 -16.68
CA GLY A 270 2.77 6.80 -15.97
C GLY A 270 3.26 8.25 -16.05
N GLU A 271 2.81 9.07 -15.11
CA GLU A 271 3.05 10.52 -15.08
C GLU A 271 4.55 10.87 -15.10
N LYS A 272 5.38 10.04 -14.46
CA LYS A 272 6.83 10.27 -14.34
C LYS A 272 7.57 10.30 -15.68
N VAL A 273 7.01 9.71 -16.74
CA VAL A 273 7.53 9.75 -18.11
C VAL A 273 6.60 10.45 -19.09
N GLY A 274 5.52 11.07 -18.60
CA GLY A 274 4.53 11.76 -19.43
C GLY A 274 3.59 10.84 -20.20
N LYS A 275 3.60 9.52 -19.95
CA LYS A 275 2.75 8.55 -20.65
C LYS A 275 2.57 7.25 -19.86
N GLY A 276 1.33 6.81 -19.70
CA GLY A 276 0.89 5.59 -19.02
C GLY A 276 -0.36 5.00 -19.67
N PHE A 277 -1.39 4.71 -18.90
CA PHE A 277 -2.73 4.44 -19.45
C PHE A 277 -3.27 5.68 -20.19
N TYR A 278 -2.89 6.87 -19.73
CA TYR A 278 -3.16 8.14 -20.38
C TYR A 278 -1.89 8.79 -20.95
N ASP A 279 -2.04 9.77 -21.84
CA ASP A 279 -0.95 10.69 -22.19
C ASP A 279 -0.95 11.90 -21.23
N HIS A 280 0.22 12.36 -20.79
CA HIS A 280 0.39 13.41 -19.77
C HIS A 280 1.30 14.55 -20.26
N PRO A 281 0.77 15.77 -20.54
CA PRO A 281 -0.64 16.16 -20.51
C PRO A 281 -1.42 15.60 -21.70
N GLY A 282 -2.68 15.23 -21.47
CA GLY A 282 -3.49 14.57 -22.48
C GLY A 282 -4.70 13.87 -21.87
N GLY A 283 -5.14 12.79 -22.51
CA GLY A 283 -6.25 11.95 -22.07
C GLY A 283 -6.04 10.55 -22.59
N GLU A 284 -7.10 9.91 -23.10
CA GLU A 284 -6.99 8.59 -23.71
C GLU A 284 -5.95 8.58 -24.85
N SER A 285 -5.13 7.53 -24.85
CA SER A 285 -4.01 7.40 -25.79
C SER A 285 -4.38 6.47 -26.95
N GLU A 286 -4.20 6.94 -28.19
CA GLU A 286 -4.39 6.12 -29.39
C GLU A 286 -3.47 4.89 -29.39
N GLU A 287 -2.27 5.02 -28.83
CA GLU A 287 -1.29 3.92 -28.72
C GLU A 287 -1.84 2.80 -27.82
N VAL A 288 -2.44 3.15 -26.67
CA VAL A 288 -3.04 2.18 -25.74
C VAL A 288 -4.28 1.54 -26.36
N LEU A 289 -5.11 2.32 -27.06
CA LEU A 289 -6.26 1.77 -27.80
C LEU A 289 -5.82 0.78 -28.88
N GLN A 290 -4.69 1.03 -29.55
CA GLN A 290 -4.14 0.08 -30.51
C GLN A 290 -3.60 -1.18 -29.84
N MET A 291 -2.89 -1.07 -28.71
CA MET A 291 -2.46 -2.26 -27.94
C MET A 291 -3.63 -3.14 -27.53
N ILE A 292 -4.74 -2.53 -27.11
CA ILE A 292 -5.98 -3.25 -26.74
C ILE A 292 -6.54 -3.97 -27.97
N LYS A 293 -6.65 -3.29 -29.12
CA LYS A 293 -7.12 -3.93 -30.36
C LYS A 293 -6.24 -5.12 -30.77
N ASP A 294 -4.92 -4.97 -30.69
CA ASP A 294 -3.98 -6.04 -31.05
C ASP A 294 -4.16 -7.28 -30.16
N LEU A 295 -4.38 -7.09 -28.84
CA LEU A 295 -4.68 -8.18 -27.90
C LEU A 295 -6.02 -8.88 -28.19
N GLN A 296 -7.02 -8.10 -28.61
CA GLN A 296 -8.35 -8.60 -28.95
C GLN A 296 -8.33 -9.37 -30.29
N GLU A 297 -7.63 -8.87 -31.29
CA GLU A 297 -7.48 -9.49 -32.60
C GLU A 297 -6.62 -10.76 -32.55
N SER A 298 -5.65 -10.85 -31.65
CA SER A 298 -4.84 -12.06 -31.45
C SER A 298 -5.63 -13.21 -30.77
N GLY A 299 -6.83 -12.94 -30.24
CA GLY A 299 -7.64 -13.90 -29.49
C GLY A 299 -7.07 -14.24 -28.12
N GLU A 300 -6.15 -13.40 -27.64
CA GLU A 300 -5.46 -13.59 -26.36
C GLU A 300 -6.29 -13.19 -25.14
N VAL A 301 -7.30 -12.34 -25.35
CA VAL A 301 -8.25 -11.87 -24.34
C VAL A 301 -9.68 -12.01 -24.89
N PRO A 302 -10.70 -12.24 -24.04
CA PRO A 302 -12.08 -12.17 -24.48
C PRO A 302 -12.44 -10.72 -24.87
N THR A 303 -13.45 -10.56 -25.72
CA THR A 303 -13.85 -9.25 -26.25
C THR A 303 -15.31 -8.94 -25.93
N GLY A 304 -15.62 -7.67 -25.68
CA GLY A 304 -16.99 -7.20 -25.46
C GLY A 304 -17.63 -7.70 -24.16
N THR A 305 -16.83 -7.90 -23.12
CA THR A 305 -17.34 -8.32 -21.82
C THR A 305 -18.09 -7.18 -21.13
N PRO A 306 -19.09 -7.45 -20.27
CA PRO A 306 -19.86 -6.38 -19.63
C PRO A 306 -19.01 -5.62 -18.60
N PHE A 307 -19.27 -4.32 -18.48
CA PHE A 307 -18.76 -3.48 -17.40
C PHE A 307 -19.80 -3.28 -16.30
N THR A 308 -19.38 -3.49 -15.06
CA THR A 308 -20.09 -3.10 -13.84
C THR A 308 -19.06 -2.63 -12.81
N VAL A 309 -19.45 -1.78 -11.86
CA VAL A 309 -18.53 -1.36 -10.80
C VAL A 309 -18.21 -2.53 -9.87
N GLU A 310 -19.18 -3.42 -9.65
CA GLU A 310 -19.07 -4.64 -8.86
C GLU A 310 -17.98 -5.57 -9.41
N ARG A 311 -17.81 -5.63 -10.74
CA ARG A 311 -16.72 -6.37 -11.38
C ARG A 311 -15.35 -5.97 -10.83
N LEU A 312 -15.13 -4.68 -10.55
CA LEU A 312 -13.85 -4.20 -10.04
C LEU A 312 -13.79 -4.25 -8.51
N MET A 313 -14.87 -3.87 -7.83
CA MET A 313 -14.86 -3.72 -6.37
C MET A 313 -15.06 -5.03 -5.61
N PHE A 314 -15.82 -5.99 -6.14
CA PHE A 314 -16.11 -7.22 -5.42
C PHE A 314 -14.90 -8.16 -5.30
N PRO A 315 -13.96 -8.24 -6.27
CA PRO A 315 -12.68 -8.93 -6.04
C PRO A 315 -11.91 -8.39 -4.83
N LEU A 316 -11.88 -7.07 -4.63
CA LEU A 316 -11.25 -6.45 -3.45
C LEU A 316 -11.98 -6.83 -2.17
N ILE A 317 -13.31 -6.78 -2.15
CA ILE A 317 -14.12 -7.23 -1.00
C ILE A 317 -13.89 -8.73 -0.72
N ASN A 318 -13.78 -9.53 -1.77
CA ASN A 318 -13.54 -10.96 -1.68
C ASN A 318 -12.17 -11.26 -1.06
N GLU A 319 -11.15 -10.51 -1.44
CA GLU A 319 -9.80 -10.61 -0.88
C GLU A 319 -9.74 -10.10 0.57
N ALA A 320 -10.49 -9.05 0.91
CA ALA A 320 -10.66 -8.59 2.29
C ALA A 320 -11.27 -9.70 3.17
N ALA A 321 -12.28 -10.41 2.67
CA ALA A 321 -12.88 -11.54 3.38
C ALA A 321 -11.88 -12.71 3.57
N LEU A 322 -10.99 -12.95 2.60
CA LEU A 322 -9.91 -13.93 2.73
C LEU A 322 -8.89 -13.53 3.79
N CYS A 323 -8.53 -12.24 3.86
CA CYS A 323 -7.67 -11.71 4.92
C CYS A 323 -8.25 -11.94 6.32
N VAL A 324 -9.58 -11.87 6.49
CA VAL A 324 -10.24 -12.26 7.75
C VAL A 324 -10.05 -13.75 8.04
N GLN A 325 -10.18 -14.62 7.05
CA GLN A 325 -10.01 -16.07 7.24
C GLN A 325 -8.59 -16.45 7.66
N GLU A 326 -7.61 -15.77 7.06
CA GLU A 326 -6.19 -16.00 7.25
C GLU A 326 -5.66 -15.28 8.50
N ASN A 327 -6.52 -14.52 9.21
CA ASN A 327 -6.19 -13.70 10.37
C ASN A 327 -5.08 -12.67 10.07
N ILE A 328 -5.09 -12.11 8.86
CA ILE A 328 -4.12 -11.09 8.45
C ILE A 328 -4.28 -9.83 9.29
N ALA A 329 -5.51 -9.41 9.55
CA ALA A 329 -5.82 -8.31 10.45
C ALA A 329 -7.23 -8.48 11.01
N SER A 330 -7.57 -7.71 12.05
CA SER A 330 -8.94 -7.69 12.57
C SER A 330 -9.90 -7.08 11.53
N ILE A 331 -11.21 -7.38 11.64
CA ILE A 331 -12.22 -6.84 10.71
C ILE A 331 -12.20 -5.30 10.69
N ASN A 332 -12.05 -4.67 11.86
CA ASN A 332 -11.96 -3.21 11.98
C ASN A 332 -10.69 -2.66 11.33
N ASP A 333 -9.57 -3.35 11.52
CA ASP A 333 -8.27 -2.97 10.96
C ASP A 333 -8.25 -3.06 9.43
N ILE A 334 -8.88 -4.09 8.85
CA ILE A 334 -9.06 -4.23 7.41
C ILE A 334 -9.80 -3.02 6.84
N ASP A 335 -10.91 -2.64 7.47
CA ASP A 335 -11.70 -1.49 7.03
C ASP A 335 -10.95 -0.17 7.23
N MET A 336 -10.32 0.02 8.39
CA MET A 336 -9.56 1.23 8.72
C MET A 336 -8.33 1.41 7.82
N ALA A 337 -7.62 0.33 7.48
CA ALA A 337 -6.49 0.38 6.57
C ALA A 337 -6.94 0.85 5.18
N MET A 338 -8.04 0.32 4.64
CA MET A 338 -8.54 0.77 3.34
C MET A 338 -9.04 2.22 3.38
N ILE A 339 -9.75 2.62 4.43
CA ILE A 339 -10.18 4.03 4.59
C ILE A 339 -8.98 4.98 4.66
N ALA A 340 -7.98 4.66 5.50
CA ALA A 340 -6.84 5.55 5.74
C ALA A 340 -5.76 5.48 4.64
N GLY A 341 -5.63 4.34 3.98
CA GLY A 341 -4.64 4.04 2.95
C GLY A 341 -5.08 4.40 1.54
N THR A 342 -6.37 4.21 1.20
CA THR A 342 -6.87 4.50 -0.16
C THR A 342 -7.89 5.63 -0.19
N GLY A 343 -8.36 6.12 0.96
CA GLY A 343 -9.39 7.16 1.02
C GLY A 343 -10.79 6.65 0.65
N MET A 344 -11.01 5.33 0.72
CA MET A 344 -12.25 4.66 0.33
C MET A 344 -13.48 5.24 1.03
N THR A 345 -14.51 5.52 0.24
CA THR A 345 -15.85 5.90 0.72
C THR A 345 -16.92 5.07 0.02
N TYR A 346 -18.11 5.07 0.58
CA TYR A 346 -19.30 4.50 -0.04
C TYR A 346 -20.53 5.32 0.37
N GLN A 347 -21.32 5.75 -0.62
CA GLN A 347 -22.49 6.61 -0.40
C GLN A 347 -22.18 7.89 0.41
N GLY A 348 -20.97 8.45 0.23
CA GLY A 348 -20.51 9.67 0.91
C GLY A 348 -19.98 9.46 2.33
N GLU A 349 -19.99 8.24 2.85
CA GLU A 349 -19.43 7.90 4.17
C GLU A 349 -18.07 7.21 4.02
N ARG A 350 -17.13 7.48 4.94
CA ARG A 350 -15.87 6.72 5.02
C ARG A 350 -16.20 5.30 5.47
N MET A 351 -15.96 4.33 4.59
CA MET A 351 -16.34 2.95 4.82
C MET A 351 -15.34 2.02 4.16
N GLY A 352 -14.93 0.99 4.88
CA GLY A 352 -14.01 -0.03 4.39
C GLY A 352 -14.75 -1.17 3.67
N PRO A 353 -14.03 -2.07 3.00
CA PRO A 353 -14.60 -3.09 2.14
C PRO A 353 -15.56 -4.05 2.84
N LEU A 354 -15.31 -4.44 4.09
CA LEU A 354 -16.15 -5.39 4.82
C LEU A 354 -17.44 -4.73 5.27
N ALA A 355 -17.38 -3.50 5.78
CA ALA A 355 -18.55 -2.69 6.08
C ALA A 355 -19.38 -2.35 4.82
N ILE A 356 -18.74 -2.10 3.68
CA ILE A 356 -19.42 -1.92 2.39
C ILE A 356 -20.16 -3.20 1.99
N ALA A 357 -19.52 -4.36 2.12
CA ALA A 357 -20.15 -5.65 1.82
C ALA A 357 -21.40 -5.88 2.69
N ASP A 358 -21.32 -5.55 3.98
CA ASP A 358 -22.45 -5.64 4.91
C ASP A 358 -23.57 -4.63 4.59
N ARG A 359 -23.23 -3.44 4.07
CA ARG A 359 -24.20 -2.44 3.63
C ARG A 359 -24.94 -2.85 2.36
N ILE A 360 -24.23 -3.44 1.39
CA ILE A 360 -24.79 -3.97 0.15
C ILE A 360 -25.67 -5.20 0.45
N GLY A 361 -25.20 -6.05 1.35
CA GLY A 361 -25.79 -7.34 1.68
C GLY A 361 -24.91 -8.49 1.17
N LEU A 362 -24.47 -9.35 2.09
CA LEU A 362 -23.49 -10.40 1.75
C LEU A 362 -24.02 -11.43 0.75
N ASP A 363 -25.33 -11.67 0.73
CA ASP A 363 -25.98 -12.52 -0.28
C ASP A 363 -25.91 -11.90 -1.67
N VAL A 364 -26.13 -10.59 -1.80
CA VAL A 364 -26.00 -9.87 -3.07
C VAL A 364 -24.54 -9.93 -3.55
N VAL A 365 -23.58 -9.72 -2.65
CA VAL A 365 -22.15 -9.82 -2.99
C VAL A 365 -21.80 -11.23 -3.49
N VAL A 366 -22.26 -12.28 -2.80
CA VAL A 366 -22.00 -13.67 -3.21
C VAL A 366 -22.68 -13.99 -4.54
N GLU A 367 -23.95 -13.61 -4.73
CA GLU A 367 -24.68 -13.88 -5.97
C GLU A 367 -24.02 -13.22 -7.18
N THR A 368 -23.60 -11.96 -7.05
CA THR A 368 -22.89 -11.24 -8.12
C THR A 368 -21.53 -11.85 -8.42
N LEU A 369 -20.76 -12.23 -7.39
CA LEU A 369 -19.48 -12.92 -7.58
C LEU A 369 -19.67 -14.29 -8.27
N GLU A 370 -20.75 -15.02 -7.98
CA GLU A 370 -21.07 -16.28 -8.67
C GLU A 370 -21.40 -16.05 -10.15
N LYS A 371 -22.22 -15.04 -10.47
CA LYS A 371 -22.50 -14.66 -11.87
C LYS A 371 -21.24 -14.26 -12.63
N LEU A 372 -20.41 -13.39 -12.05
CA LEU A 372 -19.13 -13.00 -12.65
C LEU A 372 -18.20 -14.20 -12.80
N ALA A 373 -18.24 -15.17 -11.89
CA ALA A 373 -17.42 -16.38 -12.00
C ALA A 373 -17.87 -17.30 -13.15
N GLU A 374 -19.17 -17.35 -13.43
CA GLU A 374 -19.72 -18.07 -14.59
C GLU A 374 -19.39 -17.37 -15.92
N GLU A 375 -19.47 -16.04 -15.95
CA GLU A 375 -19.27 -15.25 -17.19
C GLU A 375 -17.79 -15.01 -17.53
N LEU A 376 -16.98 -14.69 -16.52
CA LEU A 376 -15.60 -14.21 -16.70
C LEU A 376 -14.56 -15.16 -16.09
N GLY A 377 -14.99 -16.18 -15.34
CA GLY A 377 -14.14 -17.27 -14.88
C GLY A 377 -13.76 -17.22 -13.39
N PRO A 378 -12.94 -18.19 -12.94
CA PRO A 378 -12.85 -18.58 -11.52
C PRO A 378 -12.24 -17.54 -10.59
N ARG A 379 -11.62 -16.47 -11.11
CA ARG A 379 -11.06 -15.37 -10.31
C ARG A 379 -12.10 -14.62 -9.48
N PHE A 380 -13.38 -14.67 -9.88
CA PHE A 380 -14.50 -14.10 -9.14
C PHE A 380 -15.12 -15.06 -8.13
N ARG A 381 -14.61 -16.29 -7.99
CA ARG A 381 -15.20 -17.28 -7.10
C ARG A 381 -15.34 -16.70 -5.67
N PRO A 382 -16.55 -16.67 -5.10
CA PRO A 382 -16.73 -16.11 -3.77
C PRO A 382 -15.99 -16.93 -2.73
N SER A 383 -15.29 -16.22 -1.85
CA SER A 383 -14.49 -16.79 -0.78
C SER A 383 -15.37 -17.54 0.21
N ARG A 384 -14.77 -18.54 0.87
CA ARG A 384 -15.46 -19.33 1.90
C ARG A 384 -16.03 -18.48 3.04
N PRO A 385 -15.37 -17.41 3.54
CA PRO A 385 -15.90 -16.57 4.62
C PRO A 385 -17.18 -15.83 4.25
N LEU A 386 -17.30 -15.37 2.99
CA LEU A 386 -18.55 -14.79 2.47
C LEU A 386 -19.65 -15.85 2.42
N LYS A 387 -19.39 -16.98 1.76
CA LYS A 387 -20.36 -18.08 1.63
C LYS A 387 -20.85 -18.60 2.99
N LEU A 388 -19.96 -18.71 3.97
CA LEU A 388 -20.30 -19.19 5.30
C LEU A 388 -21.25 -18.22 6.02
N ARG A 389 -21.00 -16.91 5.94
CA ARG A 389 -21.87 -15.88 6.53
C ARG A 389 -23.25 -15.86 5.89
N VAL A 390 -23.33 -15.95 4.56
CA VAL A 390 -24.60 -16.05 3.83
C VAL A 390 -25.39 -17.29 4.27
N ARG A 391 -24.74 -18.46 4.36
CA ARG A 391 -25.38 -19.70 4.85
C ARG A 391 -25.87 -19.62 6.29
N ALA A 392 -25.21 -18.81 7.12
CA ALA A 392 -25.60 -18.56 8.50
C ALA A 392 -26.72 -17.49 8.63
N GLY A 393 -27.17 -16.88 7.52
CA GLY A 393 -28.13 -15.79 7.55
C GLY A 393 -27.55 -14.47 8.08
N HIS A 394 -26.22 -14.35 8.16
CA HIS A 394 -25.54 -13.10 8.48
C HIS A 394 -25.37 -12.30 7.20
N LEU A 395 -26.36 -11.48 6.84
CA LEU A 395 -26.43 -10.77 5.57
C LEU A 395 -26.06 -9.28 5.68
N GLY A 396 -25.41 -8.88 6.77
CA GLY A 396 -24.99 -7.51 7.02
C GLY A 396 -26.08 -6.67 7.69
N VAL A 397 -26.20 -5.41 7.28
CA VAL A 397 -27.08 -4.41 7.91
C VAL A 397 -28.53 -4.87 7.94
N LYS A 398 -29.02 -5.49 6.86
CA LYS A 398 -30.42 -5.91 6.74
C LYS A 398 -30.86 -7.03 7.70
N THR A 399 -29.91 -7.76 8.28
CA THR A 399 -30.16 -8.81 9.29
C THR A 399 -29.56 -8.48 10.65
N GLY A 400 -29.01 -7.28 10.85
CA GLY A 400 -28.33 -6.89 12.08
C GLY A 400 -26.94 -7.54 12.29
N LYS A 401 -26.44 -8.33 11.33
CA LYS A 401 -25.22 -9.12 11.50
C LYS A 401 -24.58 -9.54 10.18
N GLY A 402 -23.28 -9.31 10.03
CA GLY A 402 -22.47 -9.65 8.85
C GLY A 402 -21.00 -9.94 9.21
N PHE A 403 -20.07 -9.17 8.66
CA PHE A 403 -18.72 -9.05 9.21
C PHE A 403 -18.72 -8.24 10.51
N HIS A 404 -19.53 -7.19 10.55
CA HIS A 404 -19.82 -6.39 11.72
C HIS A 404 -21.17 -6.77 12.35
N GLU A 405 -21.40 -6.34 13.59
CA GLU A 405 -22.71 -6.43 14.25
C GLU A 405 -23.41 -5.07 14.22
N TYR A 406 -24.70 -5.06 13.90
CA TYR A 406 -25.52 -3.87 13.73
C TYR A 406 -26.70 -3.92 14.69
N ALA A 407 -26.91 -2.82 15.41
CA ALA A 407 -27.95 -2.68 16.43
C ALA A 407 -29.34 -2.40 15.84
#